data_AF-A0A7V0YCZ3-F1
#
_entry.id   AF-A0A7V0YCZ3-F1
#
_cell.length_a   1.000
_cell.length_b   1.000
_cell.length_c   1.000
_cell.angle_alpha   90.00
_cell.angle_beta   90.00
_cell.angle_gamma   90.00
#
_symmetry.space_group_name_H-M   'P 1'
#
loop_
_entity.id
_entity.type
_entity.pdbx_description
1 polymer ?
#
loop_
_entity_poly.entity_id
_entity_poly.type
_entity_poly.pdbx_seq_one_letter_code
_entity_poly.pdbx_strand_id
1 'polypeptide(L)'
;MAWHVYDIEFDGFERLTGGKYHVARFTVVKDGGVRTWQVRVRVKPSLRQALGERVSQYDDRDLAGGLGAQTILKLLESGLEVFEQDIILDASHYPGRPGEPAVFPDYRHLTVRVETTPEGEVVPPLAVSTAPR
;
A
#
# COMPACT_ATOMS: atom_id res chain seq x y z
N MET A 1 4.37 24.96 1.06
CA MET A 1 3.85 23.66 0.59
C MET A 1 4.92 23.09 -0.34
N ALA A 2 5.41 21.90 -0.04
CA ALA A 2 6.39 21.21 -0.88
C ALA A 2 5.68 20.05 -1.59
N TRP A 3 6.01 19.83 -2.85
CA TRP A 3 5.52 18.68 -3.60
C TRP A 3 6.65 17.65 -3.69
N HIS A 4 6.32 16.40 -3.42
CA HIS A 4 7.23 15.28 -3.64
C HIS A 4 6.67 14.36 -4.72
N VAL A 5 7.58 13.84 -5.53
CA VAL A 5 7.29 12.83 -6.55
C VAL A 5 7.79 11.49 -6.04
N TYR A 6 6.95 10.47 -6.12
CA TYR A 6 7.31 9.11 -5.77
C TYR A 6 7.11 8.20 -6.97
N ASP A 7 8.14 7.45 -7.32
CA ASP A 7 8.06 6.37 -8.31
C ASP A 7 8.04 5.04 -7.57
N ILE A 8 7.02 4.23 -7.82
CA ILE A 8 6.80 2.92 -7.21
C ILE A 8 6.96 1.89 -8.32
N GLU A 9 8.05 1.12 -8.27
CA GLU A 9 8.36 0.07 -9.23
C GLU A 9 8.13 -1.31 -8.59
N PHE A 10 7.52 -2.23 -9.32
CA PHE A 10 7.33 -3.60 -8.87
C PHE A 10 8.52 -4.49 -9.23
N ASP A 11 9.18 -5.05 -8.22
CA ASP A 11 10.41 -5.84 -8.38
C ASP A 11 10.17 -7.35 -8.50
N GLY A 12 8.91 -7.78 -8.45
CA GLY A 12 8.54 -9.20 -8.52
C GLY A 12 8.06 -9.80 -7.20
N PHE A 13 7.86 -11.12 -7.23
CA PHE A 13 7.36 -11.88 -6.10
C PHE A 13 8.46 -12.68 -5.42
N GLU A 14 8.44 -12.72 -4.10
CA GLU A 14 9.28 -13.60 -3.30
C GLU A 14 8.47 -14.84 -2.87
N ARG A 15 9.05 -16.03 -3.02
CA ARG A 15 8.50 -17.28 -2.49
C ARG A 15 9.12 -17.55 -1.13
N LEU A 16 8.31 -17.47 -0.08
CA LEU A 16 8.71 -17.99 1.23
C LEU A 16 8.52 -19.52 1.24
N THR A 17 9.60 -20.27 1.49
CA THR A 17 9.53 -21.72 1.67
C THR A 17 8.65 -22.08 2.86
N GLY A 18 7.61 -22.90 2.65
CA GLY A 18 6.79 -23.46 3.73
C GLY A 18 5.31 -23.02 3.78
N GLY A 19 4.82 -22.19 2.86
CA GLY A 19 3.39 -21.87 2.80
C GLY A 19 2.94 -21.15 1.53
N LYS A 20 1.62 -21.15 1.28
CA LYS A 20 0.94 -20.39 0.21
C LYS A 20 0.91 -18.89 0.55
N TYR A 21 2.06 -18.26 0.76
CA TYR A 21 2.15 -16.82 0.97
C TYR A 21 2.94 -16.20 -0.18
N HIS A 22 2.33 -15.19 -0.79
CA HIS A 22 2.96 -14.38 -1.83
C HIS A 22 3.37 -13.05 -1.22
N VAL A 23 4.66 -12.74 -1.32
CA VAL A 23 5.21 -11.43 -0.94
C VAL A 23 5.48 -10.68 -2.23
N ALA A 24 4.84 -9.52 -2.39
CA ALA A 24 5.11 -8.59 -3.48
C ALA A 24 6.23 -7.64 -3.05
N ARG A 25 7.21 -7.40 -3.92
CA ARG A 25 8.32 -6.48 -3.64
C ARG A 25 8.18 -5.24 -4.50
N PHE A 26 8.46 -4.09 -3.92
CA PHE A 26 8.44 -2.81 -4.59
C PHE A 26 9.65 -1.97 -4.22
N THR A 27 10.10 -1.18 -5.18
CA THR A 27 11.06 -0.11 -4.97
C THR A 27 10.30 1.20 -5.00
N VAL A 28 10.38 1.97 -3.91
CA VAL A 28 9.78 3.31 -3.84
C VAL A 28 10.91 4.33 -3.87
N VAL A 29 10.91 5.22 -4.85
CA VAL A 29 11.92 6.26 -5.04
C VAL A 29 11.27 7.62 -4.87
N LYS A 30 11.83 8.45 -3.99
CA LYS A 30 11.40 9.85 -3.79
C LYS A 30 12.29 10.81 -4.56
N ASP A 31 11.66 11.78 -5.21
CA ASP A 31 12.26 12.95 -5.87
C ASP A 31 13.46 12.59 -6.77
N GLY A 32 13.32 11.53 -7.57
CA GLY A 32 14.36 11.10 -8.51
C GLY A 32 15.61 10.50 -7.86
N GLY A 33 15.49 9.95 -6.65
CA GLY A 33 16.58 9.22 -5.98
C GLY A 33 17.06 9.83 -4.67
N VAL A 34 16.44 10.93 -4.21
CA VAL A 34 16.75 11.56 -2.92
C VAL A 34 16.63 10.56 -1.77
N ARG A 35 15.62 9.69 -1.83
CA ARG A 35 15.45 8.56 -0.91
C ARG A 35 14.86 7.37 -1.65
N THR A 36 15.29 6.18 -1.29
CA THR A 36 14.80 4.93 -1.87
C THR A 36 14.48 3.94 -0.77
N TRP A 37 13.34 3.26 -0.88
CA TRP A 37 12.92 2.21 0.03
C TRP A 37 12.64 0.92 -0.73
N GLN A 38 12.93 -0.20 -0.08
CA GLN A 38 12.58 -1.53 -0.53
C GLN A 38 11.40 -2.02 0.31
N VAL A 39 10.23 -2.13 -0.31
CA VAL A 39 8.98 -2.44 0.37
C VAL A 39 8.54 -3.85 0.04
N ARG A 40 8.31 -4.64 1.09
CA ARG A 40 7.81 -6.01 0.96
C ARG A 40 6.38 -6.02 1.48
N VAL A 41 5.42 -6.39 0.64
CA VAL A 41 4.02 -6.49 1.03
C VAL A 41 3.58 -7.95 1.05
N ARG A 42 3.09 -8.40 2.21
CA ARG A 42 2.57 -9.74 2.42
C ARG A 42 1.07 -9.71 2.66
N VAL A 43 0.32 -10.43 1.84
CA VAL A 43 -1.12 -10.62 2.05
C VAL A 43 -1.37 -11.87 2.89
N LYS A 44 -2.06 -11.73 4.03
CA LYS A 44 -2.51 -12.87 4.83
C LYS A 44 -3.74 -13.54 4.19
N PRO A 45 -3.88 -14.87 4.29
CA PRO A 45 -5.08 -15.60 3.86
C PRO A 45 -6.37 -15.06 4.46
N SER A 46 -6.33 -14.54 5.70
CA SER A 46 -7.48 -13.94 6.36
C SER A 46 -8.03 -12.71 5.62
N LEU A 47 -7.17 -11.93 4.95
CA LEU A 47 -7.62 -10.81 4.13
C LEU A 47 -8.37 -11.29 2.90
N ARG A 48 -7.85 -12.32 2.21
CA ARG A 48 -8.56 -12.91 1.06
C ARG A 48 -9.94 -13.43 1.47
N GLN A 49 -10.04 -14.10 2.62
CA GLN A 49 -11.32 -14.56 3.16
C GLN A 49 -12.27 -13.39 3.47
N ALA A 50 -11.77 -12.30 4.06
CA ALA A 50 -12.57 -11.12 4.36
C ALA A 50 -13.05 -10.37 3.10
N LEU A 51 -12.26 -10.37 2.01
CA LEU A 51 -12.63 -9.75 0.74
C LEU A 51 -13.56 -10.64 -0.11
N GLY A 52 -13.56 -11.95 0.13
CA GLY A 52 -14.51 -12.92 -0.42
C GLY A 52 -14.51 -13.00 -1.95
N GLU A 53 -15.70 -13.20 -2.54
CA GLU A 53 -15.91 -13.40 -3.98
C GLU A 53 -15.36 -12.27 -4.86
N ARG A 54 -15.19 -11.05 -4.33
CA ARG A 54 -14.73 -9.90 -5.12
C ARG A 54 -13.25 -9.99 -5.53
N VAL A 55 -12.47 -10.81 -4.82
CA VAL A 55 -11.07 -11.09 -5.18
C VAL A 55 -10.88 -12.51 -5.73
N SER A 56 -11.95 -13.23 -6.01
CA SER A 56 -11.90 -14.59 -6.59
C SER A 56 -11.23 -14.61 -7.97
N GLN A 57 -11.44 -13.54 -8.75
CA GLN A 57 -10.89 -13.36 -10.10
C GLN A 57 -9.38 -13.08 -10.13
N TYR A 58 -8.79 -12.66 -9.00
CA TYR A 58 -7.36 -12.41 -8.91
C TYR A 58 -6.66 -13.67 -8.41
N ASP A 59 -5.54 -14.01 -9.05
CA ASP A 59 -4.62 -14.96 -8.46
C ASP A 59 -3.93 -14.34 -7.23
N ASP A 60 -3.29 -15.17 -6.40
CA ASP A 60 -2.66 -14.66 -5.17
C ASP A 60 -1.51 -13.65 -5.46
N ARG A 61 -0.92 -13.70 -6.66
CA ARG A 61 0.19 -12.83 -7.05
C ARG A 61 -0.33 -11.45 -7.41
N ASP A 62 -1.28 -11.36 -8.33
CA ASP A 62 -1.92 -10.12 -8.73
C ASP A 62 -2.66 -9.47 -7.56
N LEU A 63 -3.24 -10.28 -6.66
CA LEU A 63 -3.80 -9.77 -5.43
C LEU A 63 -2.74 -9.15 -4.51
N ALA A 64 -1.60 -9.82 -4.32
CA ALA A 64 -0.50 -9.27 -3.51
C ALA A 64 0.12 -8.01 -4.13
N GLY A 65 0.30 -8.00 -5.45
CA GLY A 65 0.79 -6.85 -6.20
C GLY A 65 -0.16 -5.66 -6.13
N GLY A 66 -1.42 -5.86 -6.52
CA GLY A 66 -2.41 -4.79 -6.58
C GLY A 66 -2.79 -4.23 -5.21
N LEU A 67 -2.96 -5.07 -4.19
CA LEU A 67 -3.19 -4.59 -2.83
C LEU A 67 -1.94 -3.93 -2.23
N GLY A 68 -0.75 -4.43 -2.56
CA GLY A 68 0.51 -3.84 -2.08
C GLY A 68 0.75 -2.45 -2.63
N ALA A 69 0.60 -2.27 -3.94
CA ALA A 69 0.70 -0.96 -4.57
C ALA A 69 -0.35 0.02 -4.02
N GLN A 70 -1.59 -0.44 -3.84
CA GLN A 70 -2.65 0.38 -3.23
C GLN A 70 -2.29 0.82 -1.81
N THR A 71 -1.70 -0.07 -1.00
CA THR A 71 -1.26 0.29 0.36
C THR A 71 -0.16 1.32 0.35
N ILE A 72 0.86 1.14 -0.49
CA ILE A 72 1.97 2.11 -0.61
C ILE A 72 1.42 3.47 -1.02
N LEU A 73 0.55 3.51 -2.03
CA LEU A 73 -0.11 4.74 -2.48
C LEU A 73 -0.85 5.43 -1.31
N LYS A 74 -1.65 4.69 -0.54
CA LYS A 74 -2.42 5.26 0.58
C LYS A 74 -1.54 5.79 1.72
N LEU A 75 -0.42 5.12 2.00
CA LEU A 75 0.56 5.60 2.97
C LEU A 75 1.18 6.92 2.50
N LEU A 76 1.60 6.99 1.23
CA LEU A 76 2.14 8.20 0.63
C LEU A 76 1.12 9.35 0.64
N GLU A 77 -0.12 9.10 0.21
CA GLU A 77 -1.22 10.09 0.25
C GLU A 77 -1.50 10.61 1.66
N SER A 78 -1.19 9.82 2.69
CA SER A 78 -1.33 10.19 4.10
C SER A 78 -0.08 10.86 4.68
N GLY A 79 0.96 11.11 3.87
CA GLY A 79 2.24 11.67 4.31
C GLY A 79 3.11 10.71 5.12
N LEU A 80 2.81 9.41 5.11
CA LEU A 80 3.51 8.39 5.89
C LEU A 80 4.60 7.70 5.05
N GLU A 81 5.87 8.02 5.34
CA GLU A 81 7.04 7.38 4.71
C GLU A 81 7.61 6.22 5.55
N VAL A 82 6.73 5.37 6.11
CA VAL A 82 7.09 4.30 7.05
C VAL A 82 7.38 2.96 6.35
N PHE A 83 8.21 3.01 5.31
CA PHE A 83 8.46 1.89 4.40
C PHE A 83 9.61 0.95 4.80
N GLU A 84 10.21 1.15 5.97
CA GLU A 84 11.45 0.46 6.37
C GLU A 84 11.25 -1.01 6.79
N GLN A 85 10.04 -1.58 6.64
CA GLN A 85 9.67 -2.91 7.13
C GLN A 85 8.70 -3.65 6.21
N ASP A 86 8.58 -4.97 6.41
CA ASP A 86 7.55 -5.81 5.78
C ASP A 86 6.14 -5.30 6.15
N ILE A 87 5.37 -4.87 5.15
CA ILE A 87 3.96 -4.51 5.30
C ILE A 87 3.12 -5.79 5.30
N ILE A 88 2.47 -6.09 6.41
CA ILE A 88 1.60 -7.26 6.54
C ILE A 88 0.14 -6.80 6.39
N LEU A 89 -0.49 -7.20 5.29
CA LEU A 89 -1.90 -6.92 5.03
C LEU A 89 -2.77 -8.06 5.57
N ASP A 90 -3.59 -7.72 6.54
CA ASP A 90 -4.71 -8.52 7.02
C ASP A 90 -5.99 -7.67 7.08
N ALA A 91 -7.11 -8.26 7.51
CA ALA A 91 -8.38 -7.56 7.57
C ALA A 91 -8.36 -6.29 8.46
N SER A 92 -7.44 -6.20 9.43
CA SER A 92 -7.31 -5.03 10.32
C SER A 92 -6.38 -3.96 9.78
N HIS A 93 -5.45 -4.31 8.89
CA HIS A 93 -4.44 -3.42 8.33
C HIS A 93 -4.62 -3.15 6.83
N TYR A 94 -5.72 -3.62 6.25
CA TYR A 94 -6.07 -3.33 4.87
C TYR A 94 -6.55 -1.87 4.73
N PRO A 95 -5.88 -1.04 3.91
CA PRO A 95 -6.20 0.40 3.83
C PRO A 95 -7.42 0.73 2.96
N GLY A 96 -8.01 -0.27 2.28
CA GLY A 96 -9.27 -0.10 1.57
C GLY A 96 -10.49 -0.42 2.43
N ARG A 97 -11.69 -0.21 1.89
CA ARG A 97 -12.93 -0.55 2.60
C ARG A 97 -13.10 -2.07 2.67
N PRO A 98 -13.40 -2.64 3.85
CA PRO A 98 -13.80 -4.03 3.96
C PRO A 98 -14.96 -4.33 3.01
N GLY A 99 -14.80 -5.35 2.16
CA GLY A 99 -15.78 -5.67 1.12
C GLY A 99 -15.64 -4.88 -0.18
N GLU A 100 -14.84 -3.82 -0.29
CA GLU A 100 -14.54 -3.11 -1.54
C GLU A 100 -13.02 -3.12 -1.80
N PRO A 101 -12.50 -4.22 -2.35
CA PRO A 101 -11.08 -4.34 -2.63
C PRO A 101 -10.67 -3.36 -3.75
N ALA A 102 -9.80 -2.40 -3.42
CA ALA A 102 -9.16 -1.50 -4.38
C ALA A 102 -7.87 -2.16 -4.87
N VAL A 103 -8.02 -3.24 -5.63
CA VAL A 103 -6.87 -3.90 -6.28
C VAL A 103 -6.42 -3.02 -7.43
N PHE A 104 -5.19 -2.52 -7.40
CA PHE A 104 -4.64 -1.74 -8.49
C PHE A 104 -4.18 -2.69 -9.61
N PRO A 105 -4.80 -2.70 -10.81
CA PRO A 105 -4.47 -3.67 -11.86
C PRO A 105 -3.11 -3.39 -12.51
N ASP A 106 -2.73 -2.11 -12.64
CA ASP A 106 -1.47 -1.67 -13.25
C ASP A 106 -0.38 -1.40 -12.19
N TYR A 107 -0.27 -2.30 -11.22
CA TYR A 107 0.63 -2.14 -10.06
C TYR A 107 2.13 -2.21 -10.39
N ARG A 108 2.50 -2.44 -11.66
CA ARG A 108 3.90 -2.68 -12.06
C ARG A 108 4.77 -1.43 -11.98
N HIS A 109 4.19 -0.27 -12.26
CA HIS A 109 4.89 1.01 -12.17
C HIS A 109 3.87 2.13 -11.95
N LEU A 110 4.07 2.92 -10.89
CA LEU A 110 3.20 4.04 -10.54
C LEU A 110 4.05 5.27 -10.21
N THR A 111 3.69 6.42 -10.77
CA THR A 111 4.25 7.70 -10.37
C THR A 111 3.17 8.49 -9.65
N VAL A 112 3.46 8.92 -8.43
CA VAL A 112 2.52 9.63 -7.54
C VAL A 112 3.12 10.99 -7.18
N ARG A 113 2.30 12.03 -7.18
CA ARG A 113 2.66 13.35 -6.67
C ARG A 113 1.88 13.62 -5.40
N VAL A 114 2.59 13.85 -4.30
CA VAL A 114 1.99 14.11 -2.99
C VAL A 114 2.42 15.49 -2.50
N GLU A 115 1.46 16.25 -1.98
CA GLU A 115 1.72 17.49 -1.28
C GLU A 115 2.11 17.17 0.17
N THR A 116 3.28 17.63 0.61
CA THR A 116 3.69 17.52 2.02
C THR A 116 3.68 18.89 2.69
N THR A 117 3.26 18.88 3.96
CA THR A 117 3.46 20.00 4.86
C THR A 117 4.95 20.11 5.24
N PRO A 118 5.46 21.32 5.53
CA PRO A 118 6.91 21.59 5.63
C PRO A 118 7.67 20.87 6.75
N GLU A 119 7.00 20.15 7.62
CA GLU A 119 7.61 19.32 8.65
C GLU A 119 6.88 17.98 8.63
N GLY A 120 7.59 16.88 8.93
CA GLY A 120 7.03 15.54 9.12
C GLY A 120 6.06 15.44 10.30
N GLU A 121 5.28 16.49 10.54
CA GLU A 121 4.15 16.52 11.43
C GLU A 121 3.00 15.81 10.72
N VAL A 122 2.79 14.56 11.16
CA VAL A 122 1.59 13.78 10.90
C VAL A 122 0.40 14.68 11.19
N VAL A 123 -0.34 15.10 10.16
CA VAL A 123 -1.69 15.63 10.35
C VAL A 123 -2.53 14.41 10.74
N PRO A 124 -2.96 14.24 12.00
CA PRO A 124 -3.95 13.20 12.30
C PRO A 124 -5.17 13.46 11.42
N PRO A 125 -5.85 12.42 10.90
CA PRO A 125 -7.05 12.62 10.12
C PRO A 125 -7.99 13.50 10.92
N LEU A 126 -8.36 14.65 10.36
CA LEU A 126 -9.29 15.59 10.98
C LEU A 126 -10.48 14.77 11.49
N ALA A 127 -10.60 14.73 12.82
CA ALA A 127 -11.73 14.11 13.47
C ALA A 127 -13.00 14.60 12.78
N VAL A 128 -13.84 13.66 12.35
CA VAL A 128 -15.20 13.99 11.90
C VAL A 128 -15.88 14.63 13.10
N SER A 129 -15.96 15.96 13.09
CA SER A 129 -16.76 16.71 14.05
C SER A 129 -18.22 16.51 13.65
N THR A 130 -18.88 15.50 14.25
CA THR A 130 -20.33 15.49 14.31
C THR A 130 -20.73 16.44 15.43
N ALA A 131 -21.05 17.69 15.09
CA ALA A 131 -21.73 18.58 16.01
C ALA A 131 -23.11 17.99 16.35
N PRO A 132 -23.45 17.76 17.62
CA PRO A 132 -24.84 17.57 18.02
C PRO A 132 -25.55 18.93 17.99
N ARG A 133 -26.76 18.95 17.41
CA ARG A 133 -27.72 20.04 17.62
C ARG A 133 -28.35 19.92 19.00
#